data_AF-A0AA91GQ49-F1
#
_entry.id   AF-A0AA91GQ49-F1
#
_cell.length_a   1.000
_cell.length_b   1.000
_cell.length_c   1.000
_cell.angle_alpha   90.00
_cell.angle_beta   90.00
_cell.angle_gamma   90.00
#
_symmetry.space_group_name_H-M   'P 1'
#
loop_
_entity.id
_entity.type
_entity.pdbx_description
1 polymer ?
#
loop_
_entity_poly.entity_id
_entity_poly.type
_entity_poly.pdbx_seq_one_letter_code
_entity_poly.pdbx_strand_id
1 'polypeptide(L)'
;MLKDAQGLEVTTDSKETIAAIDCFIEQALSYGKDAEACILRGIAADPTCALIHAYAAAHYLCQENATAWKQATPHLQTAQQHLAKITKRERLYIQAIAAWASGAIDWAIALHETLAEDFPRDLISVQQGQYHYFYLGDKQRLLKIAEKVLAANQENHYLYGMVAFGLEQCHRLTQAEAIARMATTLNRHDPWAHHAIAHVMETQGRVDEGIAWMESHADTWNNCNSMLYTHNWWHVALYYLEQGDEEKVLTLYDTYVWGRAEKESPKDQVGAIALLLRLELRGVDVGGRWQELSGYLFPRLHEHALPFQDLHYVYALARAGRSEWLLQMQLSMHKHATTVNPYLRGNWAVVTIPAARGMIAHAKGDWLEAIAQLKSVLPLLHKIGGSHAQRALFEQVYLDALLRSEKQSRVHCTIA
;
A
#
# COMPACT_ATOMS: atom_id res chain seq x y z
N MET A 1 6.72 33.32 -9.83
CA MET A 1 6.00 32.59 -8.79
C MET A 1 4.53 32.63 -9.15
N LEU A 2 3.93 31.46 -9.26
CA LEU A 2 2.52 31.27 -9.51
C LEU A 2 1.94 30.44 -8.35
N LYS A 3 0.62 30.28 -8.30
CA LYS A 3 -0.04 29.44 -7.29
C LYS A 3 -0.60 28.18 -7.95
N ASP A 4 -0.48 27.05 -7.24
CA ASP A 4 -1.16 25.80 -7.59
C ASP A 4 -2.66 25.84 -7.17
N ALA A 5 -3.41 24.80 -7.53
CA ALA A 5 -4.83 24.63 -7.23
C ALA A 5 -5.12 24.54 -5.72
N GLN A 6 -4.12 24.24 -4.89
CA GLN A 6 -4.23 24.26 -3.43
C GLN A 6 -3.98 25.67 -2.85
N GLY A 7 -3.65 26.66 -3.71
CA GLY A 7 -3.40 28.04 -3.35
C GLY A 7 -1.98 28.31 -2.84
N LEU A 8 -1.05 27.36 -3.03
CA LEU A 8 0.31 27.42 -2.53
C LEU A 8 1.25 27.96 -3.61
N GLU A 9 2.24 28.76 -3.19
CA GLU A 9 3.23 29.32 -4.11
C GLU A 9 4.17 28.24 -4.67
N VAL A 10 4.46 28.36 -5.96
CA VAL A 10 5.42 27.52 -6.69
C VAL A 10 6.43 28.43 -7.40
N THR A 11 7.71 28.10 -7.29
CA THR A 11 8.79 28.80 -8.00
C THR A 11 8.84 28.34 -9.45
N THR A 12 7.96 28.94 -10.25
CA THR A 12 7.97 28.93 -11.72
C THR A 12 7.23 30.16 -12.25
N ASP A 13 7.43 30.49 -13.52
CA ASP A 13 6.61 31.42 -14.31
C ASP A 13 5.87 30.71 -15.46
N SER A 14 6.10 29.41 -15.64
CA SER A 14 5.42 28.55 -16.62
C SER A 14 4.00 28.22 -16.15
N LYS A 15 3.00 28.70 -16.89
CA LYS A 15 1.58 28.38 -16.62
C LYS A 15 1.28 26.92 -16.93
N GLU A 16 1.95 26.38 -17.93
CA GLU A 16 1.87 25.00 -18.37
C GLU A 16 2.38 24.05 -17.27
N THR A 17 3.45 24.41 -16.57
CA THR A 17 3.97 23.64 -15.43
C THR A 17 3.02 23.70 -14.23
N ILE A 18 2.37 24.84 -13.97
CA ILE A 18 1.32 24.92 -12.94
C ILE A 18 0.13 24.03 -13.27
N ALA A 19 -0.39 24.10 -14.50
CA ALA A 19 -1.50 23.23 -14.92
C ALA A 19 -1.13 21.74 -14.86
N ALA A 20 0.14 21.41 -15.09
CA ALA A 20 0.66 20.06 -14.92
C ALA A 20 0.77 19.64 -13.44
N ILE A 21 1.20 20.55 -12.55
CA ILE A 21 1.21 20.34 -11.09
C ILE A 21 -0.22 20.12 -10.58
N ASP A 22 -1.17 20.93 -11.01
CA ASP A 22 -2.58 20.84 -10.58
C ASP A 22 -3.17 19.49 -11.00
N CYS A 23 -2.95 19.09 -12.26
CA CYS A 23 -3.33 17.75 -12.72
C CYS A 23 -2.66 16.65 -11.89
N PHE A 24 -1.35 16.75 -11.65
CA PHE A 24 -0.65 15.73 -10.86
C PHE A 24 -1.21 15.63 -9.44
N ILE A 25 -1.50 16.76 -8.79
CA ILE A 25 -2.09 16.78 -7.44
C ILE A 25 -3.43 16.06 -7.45
N GLU A 26 -4.30 16.37 -8.40
CA GLU A 26 -5.59 15.69 -8.56
C GLU A 26 -5.41 14.19 -8.77
N GLN A 27 -4.55 13.78 -9.71
CA GLN A 27 -4.27 12.39 -10.02
C GLN A 27 -3.63 11.64 -8.84
N ALA A 28 -2.76 12.27 -8.05
CA ALA A 28 -2.16 11.62 -6.88
C ALA A 28 -3.18 11.45 -5.75
N LEU A 29 -3.99 12.47 -5.46
CA LEU A 29 -5.01 12.42 -4.40
C LEU A 29 -6.17 11.49 -4.76
N SER A 30 -6.52 11.37 -6.05
CA SER A 30 -7.56 10.48 -6.53
C SER A 30 -7.05 9.08 -6.90
N TYR A 31 -5.74 8.81 -6.76
CA TYR A 31 -5.08 7.62 -7.29
C TYR A 31 -5.38 7.37 -8.78
N GLY A 32 -5.39 8.42 -9.59
CA GLY A 32 -5.60 8.37 -11.02
C GLY A 32 -4.42 7.79 -11.81
N LYS A 33 -4.71 7.28 -13.01
CA LYS A 33 -3.74 6.62 -13.90
C LYS A 33 -2.82 7.56 -14.69
N ASP A 34 -3.13 8.85 -14.74
CA ASP A 34 -2.43 9.82 -15.60
C ASP A 34 -1.39 10.66 -14.82
N ALA A 35 -1.10 10.30 -13.56
CA ALA A 35 -0.18 11.04 -12.69
C ALA A 35 1.23 11.22 -13.33
N GLU A 36 1.81 10.15 -13.88
CA GLU A 36 3.13 10.20 -14.52
C GLU A 36 3.12 11.11 -15.75
N ALA A 37 2.09 10.99 -16.60
CA ALA A 37 1.95 11.82 -17.80
C ALA A 37 1.86 13.32 -17.44
N CYS A 38 1.13 13.67 -16.38
CA CYS A 38 1.04 15.04 -15.90
C CYS A 38 2.38 15.56 -15.37
N ILE A 39 3.13 14.74 -14.62
CA ILE A 39 4.50 15.09 -14.18
C ILE A 39 5.42 15.38 -15.37
N LEU A 40 5.49 14.45 -16.34
CA LEU A 40 6.42 14.55 -17.47
C LEU A 40 6.11 15.77 -18.35
N ARG A 41 4.82 16.11 -18.52
CA ARG A 41 4.40 17.34 -19.20
C ARG A 41 4.89 18.59 -18.49
N GLY A 42 4.80 18.63 -17.15
CA GLY A 42 5.26 19.76 -16.36
C GLY A 42 6.78 19.96 -16.42
N ILE A 43 7.53 18.84 -16.39
CA ILE A 43 8.99 18.84 -16.57
C ILE A 43 9.39 19.34 -17.96
N ALA A 44 8.68 18.91 -19.01
CA ALA A 44 8.97 19.35 -20.37
C ALA A 44 8.75 20.87 -20.55
N ALA A 45 7.77 21.44 -19.86
CA ALA A 45 7.45 22.87 -19.93
C ALA A 45 8.41 23.76 -19.11
N ASP A 46 8.88 23.29 -17.95
CA ASP A 46 9.91 23.96 -17.15
C ASP A 46 10.87 22.92 -16.55
N PRO A 47 11.96 22.58 -17.27
CA PRO A 47 12.94 21.58 -16.82
C PRO A 47 13.72 22.00 -15.57
N THR A 48 13.57 23.24 -15.11
CA THR A 48 14.27 23.78 -13.94
C THR A 48 13.38 23.91 -12.71
N CYS A 49 12.08 23.63 -12.84
CA CYS A 49 11.14 23.68 -11.73
C CYS A 49 11.46 22.58 -10.71
N ALA A 50 12.00 22.96 -9.56
CA ALA A 50 12.44 21.99 -8.55
C ALA A 50 11.29 21.15 -7.98
N LEU A 51 10.10 21.75 -7.82
CA LEU A 51 8.95 21.08 -7.21
C LEU A 51 8.41 19.94 -8.08
N ILE A 52 8.24 20.15 -9.39
CA ILE A 52 7.73 19.09 -10.27
C ILE A 52 8.70 17.90 -10.36
N HIS A 53 10.01 18.17 -10.30
CA HIS A 53 11.02 17.13 -10.17
C HIS A 53 10.94 16.39 -8.82
N ALA A 54 10.63 17.09 -7.74
CA ALA A 54 10.41 16.44 -6.43
C ALA A 54 9.14 15.56 -6.44
N TYR A 55 8.07 15.99 -7.11
CA TYR A 55 6.88 15.17 -7.34
C TYR A 55 7.15 13.95 -8.19
N ALA A 56 7.95 14.08 -9.26
CA ALA A 56 8.40 12.94 -10.05
C ALA A 56 9.16 11.91 -9.20
N ALA A 57 10.13 12.38 -8.41
CA ALA A 57 10.89 11.51 -7.51
C ALA A 57 9.98 10.80 -6.50
N ALA A 58 9.05 11.52 -5.87
CA ALA A 58 8.08 10.94 -4.94
C ALA A 58 7.17 9.89 -5.61
N HIS A 59 6.67 10.19 -6.81
CA HIS A 59 5.84 9.28 -7.60
C HIS A 59 6.57 7.97 -7.91
N TYR A 60 7.84 8.03 -8.33
CA TYR A 60 8.61 6.83 -8.62
C TYR A 60 9.01 6.05 -7.35
N LEU A 61 9.36 6.75 -6.24
CA LEU A 61 9.64 6.08 -4.96
C LEU A 61 8.42 5.30 -4.45
N CYS A 62 7.21 5.85 -4.65
CA CYS A 62 5.97 5.20 -4.23
C CYS A 62 5.64 3.95 -5.05
N GLN A 63 6.35 3.63 -6.14
CA GLN A 63 6.13 2.39 -6.90
C GLN A 63 6.78 1.16 -6.23
N GLU A 64 7.57 1.36 -5.17
CA GLU A 64 8.09 0.29 -4.29
C GLU A 64 8.91 -0.80 -5.02
N ASN A 65 9.58 -0.44 -6.11
CA ASN A 65 10.43 -1.35 -6.87
C ASN A 65 11.76 -0.71 -7.27
N ALA A 66 12.79 -1.53 -7.51
CA ALA A 66 14.14 -1.05 -7.78
C ALA A 66 14.26 -0.28 -9.10
N THR A 67 13.46 -0.60 -10.11
CA THR A 67 13.45 0.13 -11.39
C THR A 67 12.98 1.56 -11.18
N ALA A 68 11.84 1.75 -10.50
CA ALA A 68 11.30 3.06 -10.20
C ALA A 68 12.21 3.86 -9.25
N TRP A 69 12.86 3.22 -8.26
CA TRP A 69 13.86 3.89 -7.44
C TRP A 69 15.04 4.45 -8.26
N LYS A 70 15.48 3.74 -9.30
CA LYS A 70 16.48 4.27 -10.24
C LYS A 70 15.93 5.44 -11.05
N GLN A 71 14.66 5.40 -11.47
CA GLN A 71 14.00 6.51 -12.17
C GLN A 71 13.84 7.75 -11.30
N ALA A 72 13.59 7.60 -10.00
CA ALA A 72 13.47 8.71 -9.05
C ALA A 72 14.77 9.53 -8.91
N THR A 73 15.92 8.85 -9.03
CA THR A 73 17.25 9.41 -8.76
C THR A 73 17.58 10.67 -9.58
N PRO A 74 17.52 10.68 -10.92
CA PRO A 74 17.81 11.88 -11.71
C PRO A 74 16.85 13.03 -11.39
N HIS A 75 15.56 12.76 -11.15
CA HIS A 75 14.61 13.81 -10.80
C HIS A 75 14.95 14.46 -9.45
N LEU A 76 15.28 13.66 -8.44
CA LEU A 76 15.69 14.19 -7.14
C LEU A 76 16.98 15.02 -7.24
N GLN A 77 17.95 14.58 -8.04
CA GLN A 77 19.18 15.33 -8.30
C GLN A 77 18.89 16.70 -8.91
N THR A 78 18.03 16.77 -9.93
CA THR A 78 17.61 18.04 -10.53
C THR A 78 16.88 18.93 -9.52
N ALA A 79 15.96 18.38 -8.73
CA ALA A 79 15.27 19.15 -7.69
C ALA A 79 16.26 19.77 -6.67
N GLN A 80 17.31 19.04 -6.29
CA GLN A 80 18.36 19.51 -5.38
C GLN A 80 19.30 20.55 -6.03
N GLN A 81 19.53 20.49 -7.34
CA GLN A 81 20.34 21.48 -8.06
C GLN A 81 19.68 22.87 -8.09
N HIS A 82 18.35 22.93 -8.07
CA HIS A 82 17.58 24.17 -8.21
C HIS A 82 17.06 24.76 -6.87
N LEU A 83 17.70 24.46 -5.73
CA LEU A 83 17.27 24.92 -4.39
C LEU A 83 17.50 26.43 -4.07
N ALA A 84 18.24 27.15 -4.92
CA ALA A 84 18.74 28.49 -4.59
C ALA A 84 17.64 29.58 -4.53
N LYS A 85 16.50 29.39 -5.22
CA LYS A 85 15.43 30.40 -5.33
C LYS A 85 14.02 29.85 -5.06
N ILE A 86 13.92 28.76 -4.30
CA ILE A 86 12.64 28.13 -3.96
C ILE A 86 12.06 28.61 -2.64
N THR A 87 10.75 28.47 -2.50
CA THR A 87 10.00 28.76 -1.27
C THR A 87 10.40 27.83 -0.11
N LYS A 88 10.00 28.18 1.11
CA LYS A 88 10.17 27.31 2.30
C LYS A 88 9.47 25.96 2.11
N ARG A 89 8.24 25.97 1.58
CA ARG A 89 7.44 24.77 1.30
C ARG A 89 8.16 23.80 0.37
N GLU A 90 8.59 24.29 -0.80
CA GLU A 90 9.31 23.48 -1.79
C GLU A 90 10.60 22.89 -1.19
N ARG A 91 11.33 23.67 -0.39
CA ARG A 91 12.55 23.21 0.27
C ARG A 91 12.28 22.06 1.24
N LEU A 92 11.26 22.19 2.09
CA LEU A 92 10.87 21.13 3.02
C LEU A 92 10.42 19.87 2.27
N TYR A 93 9.63 20.01 1.21
CA TYR A 93 9.17 18.88 0.42
C TYR A 93 10.34 18.15 -0.25
N ILE A 94 11.26 18.87 -0.90
CA ILE A 94 12.45 18.26 -1.52
C ILE A 94 13.33 17.56 -0.49
N GLN A 95 13.48 18.14 0.72
CA GLN A 95 14.21 17.51 1.81
C GLN A 95 13.51 16.23 2.30
N ALA A 96 12.18 16.21 2.35
CA ALA A 96 11.41 15.04 2.75
C ALA A 96 11.62 13.88 1.77
N ILE A 97 11.54 14.17 0.46
CA ILE A 97 11.77 13.17 -0.59
C ILE A 97 13.23 12.70 -0.61
N ALA A 98 14.20 13.58 -0.34
CA ALA A 98 15.61 13.19 -0.20
C ALA A 98 15.86 12.27 1.02
N ALA A 99 15.20 12.55 2.14
CA ALA A 99 15.24 11.70 3.32
C ALA A 99 14.62 10.32 3.01
N TRP A 100 13.50 10.27 2.29
CA TRP A 100 12.89 9.01 1.87
C TRP A 100 13.82 8.22 0.94
N ALA A 101 14.36 8.84 -0.11
CA ALA A 101 15.26 8.17 -1.06
C ALA A 101 16.55 7.60 -0.42
N SER A 102 17.00 8.18 0.70
CA SER A 102 18.15 7.70 1.47
C SER A 102 17.79 6.71 2.59
N GLY A 103 16.50 6.38 2.76
CA GLY A 103 16.01 5.48 3.79
C GLY A 103 15.94 6.09 5.19
N ALA A 104 16.05 7.42 5.32
CA ALA A 104 15.85 8.17 6.56
C ALA A 104 14.35 8.48 6.76
N ILE A 105 13.56 7.43 6.96
CA ILE A 105 12.08 7.50 7.00
C ILE A 105 11.57 8.36 8.17
N ASP A 106 12.24 8.31 9.31
CA ASP A 106 11.96 9.16 10.47
C ASP A 106 12.06 10.65 10.14
N TRP A 107 13.10 11.03 9.39
CA TRP A 107 13.29 12.41 8.92
C TRP A 107 12.27 12.81 7.85
N ALA A 108 11.95 11.92 6.91
CA ALA A 108 10.92 12.17 5.91
C ALA A 108 9.57 12.48 6.58
N ILE A 109 9.18 11.68 7.58
CA ILE A 109 7.96 11.89 8.37
C ILE A 109 7.98 13.25 9.08
N ALA A 110 9.05 13.57 9.80
CA ALA A 110 9.14 14.83 10.55
C ALA A 110 9.00 16.07 9.64
N LEU A 111 9.53 15.98 8.41
CA LEU A 111 9.39 17.04 7.40
C LEU A 111 7.96 17.13 6.86
N HIS A 112 7.28 16.01 6.61
CA HIS A 112 5.87 16.00 6.23
C HIS A 112 4.95 16.50 7.35
N GLU A 113 5.24 16.20 8.62
CA GLU A 113 4.52 16.77 9.77
C GLU A 113 4.70 18.29 9.87
N THR A 114 5.91 18.78 9.59
CA THR A 114 6.21 20.22 9.54
C THR A 114 5.46 20.90 8.40
N LEU A 115 5.43 20.28 7.21
CA LEU A 115 4.66 20.77 6.07
C LEU A 115 3.16 20.82 6.37
N ALA A 116 2.60 19.80 7.02
CA ALA A 116 1.18 19.77 7.40
C ALA A 116 0.83 20.86 8.42
N GLU A 117 1.78 21.26 9.28
CA GLU A 117 1.61 22.36 10.24
C GLU A 117 1.70 23.73 9.55
N ASP A 118 2.77 23.95 8.78
CA ASP A 118 3.08 25.26 8.19
C ASP A 118 2.25 25.57 6.94
N PHE A 119 1.84 24.53 6.20
CA PHE A 119 1.13 24.60 4.92
C PHE A 119 -0.04 23.60 4.91
N PRO A 120 -1.08 23.80 5.73
CA PRO A 120 -2.13 22.80 5.95
C PRO A 120 -2.96 22.48 4.69
N ARG A 121 -2.86 23.29 3.62
CA ARG A 121 -3.48 23.00 2.33
C ARG A 121 -2.65 22.08 1.42
N ASP A 122 -1.44 21.68 1.81
CA ASP A 122 -0.58 20.79 1.02
C ASP A 122 -0.95 19.32 1.24
N LEU A 123 -2.06 18.88 0.66
CA LEU A 123 -2.59 17.53 0.88
C LEU A 123 -1.70 16.43 0.29
N ILE A 124 -0.87 16.74 -0.72
CA ILE A 124 0.14 15.79 -1.21
C ILE A 124 1.14 15.47 -0.11
N SER A 125 1.63 16.47 0.62
CA SER A 125 2.52 16.22 1.76
C SER A 125 1.83 15.40 2.86
N VAL A 126 0.56 15.66 3.14
CA VAL A 126 -0.22 14.89 4.12
C VAL A 126 -0.37 13.43 3.67
N GLN A 127 -0.64 13.18 2.38
CA GLN A 127 -0.76 11.85 1.80
C GLN A 127 0.55 11.06 1.90
N GLN A 128 1.69 11.70 1.61
CA GLN A 128 3.00 11.08 1.77
C GLN A 128 3.33 10.76 3.24
N GLY A 129 2.95 11.63 4.17
CA GLY A 129 3.04 11.33 5.60
C GLY A 129 2.19 10.12 6.00
N GLN A 130 0.93 10.04 5.53
CA GLN A 130 0.07 8.88 5.77
C GLN A 130 0.65 7.59 5.18
N TYR A 131 1.23 7.64 3.98
CA TYR A 131 1.90 6.51 3.35
C TYR A 131 2.98 5.92 4.28
N HIS A 132 3.83 6.77 4.87
CA HIS A 132 4.87 6.30 5.79
C HIS A 132 4.30 5.75 7.10
N TYR A 133 3.32 6.41 7.71
CA TYR A 133 2.69 5.88 8.93
C TYR A 133 1.98 4.56 8.70
N PHE A 134 1.35 4.38 7.52
CA PHE A 134 0.70 3.14 7.14
C PHE A 134 1.69 1.97 7.13
N TYR A 135 2.85 2.14 6.49
CA TYR A 135 3.86 1.07 6.43
C TYR A 135 4.68 0.88 7.71
N LEU A 136 4.63 1.84 8.65
CA LEU A 136 5.15 1.67 10.01
C LEU A 136 4.11 1.10 11.00
N GLY A 137 2.85 0.99 10.58
CA GLY A 137 1.76 0.54 11.44
C GLY A 137 1.30 1.56 12.49
N ASP A 138 1.69 2.82 12.37
CA ASP A 138 1.31 3.87 13.33
C ASP A 138 -0.05 4.49 12.96
N LYS A 139 -1.11 3.73 13.24
CA LYS A 139 -2.49 4.14 12.96
C LYS A 139 -2.89 5.46 13.62
N GLN A 140 -2.36 5.75 14.81
CA GLN A 140 -2.71 6.95 15.55
C GLN A 140 -2.14 8.19 14.87
N ARG A 141 -0.86 8.13 14.45
CA ARG A 141 -0.26 9.25 13.71
C ARG A 141 -0.76 9.36 12.27
N LEU A 142 -1.11 8.23 11.64
CA LEU A 142 -1.80 8.21 10.34
C LEU A 142 -3.10 9.01 10.38
N LEU A 143 -3.92 8.82 11.43
CA LEU A 143 -5.14 9.62 11.61
C LEU A 143 -4.80 11.08 11.95
N LYS A 144 -3.88 11.30 12.90
CA LYS A 144 -3.57 12.64 13.42
C LYS A 144 -3.05 13.60 12.36
N ILE A 145 -2.22 13.14 11.42
CA ILE A 145 -1.68 14.02 10.37
C ILE A 145 -2.79 14.54 9.44
N ALA A 146 -3.82 13.74 9.17
CA ALA A 146 -4.98 14.15 8.38
C ALA A 146 -5.96 15.02 9.19
N GLU A 147 -6.28 14.64 10.43
CA GLU A 147 -7.15 15.44 11.31
C GLU A 147 -6.58 16.85 11.55
N LYS A 148 -5.25 16.99 11.64
CA LYS A 148 -4.56 18.27 11.85
C LYS A 148 -4.94 19.32 10.81
N VAL A 149 -5.15 18.92 9.55
CA VAL A 149 -5.38 19.85 8.45
C VAL A 149 -6.86 20.03 8.10
N LEU A 150 -7.78 19.41 8.84
CA LEU A 150 -9.21 19.40 8.54
C LEU A 150 -9.84 20.79 8.49
N ALA A 151 -9.47 21.67 9.43
CA ALA A 151 -9.99 23.04 9.46
C ALA A 151 -9.64 23.86 8.20
N ALA A 152 -8.50 23.58 7.57
CA ALA A 152 -8.05 24.31 6.37
C ALA A 152 -8.65 23.78 5.05
N ASN A 153 -9.33 22.63 5.09
CA ASN A 153 -9.72 21.83 3.91
C ASN A 153 -11.16 21.27 4.00
N GLN A 154 -12.09 21.99 4.64
CA GLN A 154 -13.47 21.53 4.90
C GLN A 154 -14.31 21.23 3.64
N GLU A 155 -13.88 21.64 2.46
CA GLU A 155 -14.58 21.34 1.20
C GLU A 155 -13.84 20.31 0.34
N ASN A 156 -12.74 19.75 0.85
CA ASN A 156 -11.88 18.85 0.09
C ASN A 156 -12.22 17.38 0.38
N HIS A 157 -12.89 16.74 -0.58
CA HIS A 157 -13.31 15.34 -0.43
C HIS A 157 -12.14 14.37 -0.26
N TYR A 158 -10.97 14.62 -0.89
CA TYR A 158 -9.79 13.78 -0.72
C TYR A 158 -9.35 13.70 0.74
N LEU A 159 -9.36 14.84 1.46
CA LEU A 159 -9.02 14.84 2.88
C LEU A 159 -10.04 14.03 3.70
N TYR A 160 -11.32 14.09 3.36
CA TYR A 160 -12.33 13.28 4.03
C TYR A 160 -12.07 11.78 3.83
N GLY A 161 -11.71 11.34 2.63
CA GLY A 161 -11.24 9.97 2.41
C GLY A 161 -10.04 9.59 3.30
N MET A 162 -9.04 10.46 3.39
CA MET A 162 -7.84 10.26 4.22
C MET A 162 -8.16 10.14 5.72
N VAL A 163 -9.08 10.98 6.22
CA VAL A 163 -9.55 10.95 7.61
C VAL A 163 -10.40 9.71 7.87
N ALA A 164 -11.31 9.37 6.96
CA ALA A 164 -12.15 8.18 7.09
C ALA A 164 -11.32 6.91 7.21
N PHE A 165 -10.30 6.75 6.36
CA PHE A 165 -9.38 5.61 6.46
C PHE A 165 -8.61 5.61 7.80
N GLY A 166 -8.12 6.76 8.25
CA GLY A 166 -7.45 6.85 9.56
C GLY A 166 -8.36 6.49 10.74
N LEU A 167 -9.63 6.90 10.69
CA LEU A 167 -10.64 6.57 11.69
C LEU A 167 -10.93 5.08 11.71
N GLU A 168 -11.08 4.46 10.54
CA GLU A 168 -11.26 3.02 10.41
C GLU A 168 -10.06 2.25 10.96
N GLN A 169 -8.83 2.63 10.59
CA GLN A 169 -7.62 2.00 11.15
C GLN A 169 -7.57 2.12 12.68
N CYS A 170 -8.15 3.17 13.25
CA CYS A 170 -8.30 3.38 14.70
C CYS A 170 -9.56 2.72 15.31
N HIS A 171 -10.31 1.92 14.55
CA HIS A 171 -11.56 1.25 14.94
C HIS A 171 -12.69 2.24 15.36
N ARG A 172 -12.65 3.49 14.86
CA ARG A 172 -13.71 4.50 15.03
C ARG A 172 -14.73 4.39 13.88
N LEU A 173 -15.31 3.20 13.72
CA LEU A 173 -16.03 2.77 12.50
C LEU A 173 -17.22 3.67 12.12
N THR A 174 -18.08 4.04 13.07
CA THR A 174 -19.24 4.91 12.80
C THR A 174 -18.82 6.27 12.26
N GLN A 175 -17.72 6.83 12.77
CA GLN A 175 -17.21 8.13 12.32
C GLN A 175 -16.50 8.00 10.97
N ALA A 176 -15.77 6.90 10.76
CA ALA A 176 -15.16 6.59 9.48
C ALA A 176 -16.20 6.54 8.35
N GLU A 177 -17.29 5.79 8.55
CA GLU A 177 -18.39 5.70 7.58
C GLU A 177 -19.03 7.06 7.31
N ALA A 178 -19.35 7.82 8.36
CA ALA A 178 -19.97 9.13 8.22
C ALA A 178 -19.09 10.09 7.37
N ILE A 179 -17.80 10.17 7.66
CA ILE A 179 -16.88 11.05 6.91
C ILE A 179 -16.66 10.54 5.47
N ALA A 180 -16.54 9.24 5.25
CA ALA A 180 -16.42 8.71 3.90
C ALA A 180 -17.68 8.96 3.05
N ARG A 181 -18.87 8.86 3.65
CA ARG A 181 -20.13 9.23 2.98
C ARG A 181 -20.23 10.72 2.69
N MET A 182 -19.65 11.58 3.54
CA MET A 182 -19.52 13.01 3.22
C MET A 182 -18.61 13.23 2.01
N ALA A 183 -17.48 12.53 1.93
CA ALA A 183 -16.57 12.60 0.77
C ALA A 183 -17.30 12.24 -0.53
N THR A 184 -18.03 11.12 -0.54
CA THR A 184 -18.76 10.66 -1.74
C THR A 184 -19.99 11.51 -2.08
N THR A 185 -20.57 12.20 -1.10
CA THR A 185 -21.61 13.21 -1.34
C THR A 185 -21.04 14.45 -2.02
N LEU A 186 -19.82 14.88 -1.65
CA LEU A 186 -19.13 15.98 -2.31
C LEU A 186 -18.67 15.59 -3.73
N ASN A 187 -18.10 14.40 -3.86
CA ASN A 187 -17.68 13.85 -5.15
C ASN A 187 -17.81 12.33 -5.16
N ARG A 188 -18.71 11.81 -6.01
CA ARG A 188 -18.89 10.37 -6.19
C ARG A 188 -17.62 9.67 -6.70
N HIS A 189 -16.72 10.37 -7.39
CA HIS A 189 -15.45 9.83 -7.89
C HIS A 189 -14.35 9.88 -6.83
N ASP A 190 -14.62 9.33 -5.64
CA ASP A 190 -13.64 9.21 -4.55
C ASP A 190 -13.36 7.74 -4.23
N PRO A 191 -12.44 7.11 -4.98
CA PRO A 191 -12.15 5.68 -4.82
C PRO A 191 -11.49 5.35 -3.47
N TRP A 192 -10.87 6.33 -2.80
CA TRP A 192 -10.27 6.14 -1.48
C TRP A 192 -11.33 6.18 -0.36
N ALA A 193 -12.37 7.01 -0.50
CA ALA A 193 -13.54 6.98 0.38
C ALA A 193 -14.36 5.69 0.19
N HIS A 194 -14.50 5.20 -1.05
CA HIS A 194 -15.11 3.88 -1.31
C HIS A 194 -14.35 2.78 -0.56
N HIS A 195 -13.02 2.78 -0.67
CA HIS A 195 -12.12 1.88 0.04
C HIS A 195 -12.29 1.95 1.57
N ALA A 196 -12.37 3.16 2.15
CA ALA A 196 -12.58 3.32 3.59
C ALA A 196 -13.93 2.72 4.06
N ILE A 197 -15.01 2.89 3.28
CA ILE A 197 -16.30 2.25 3.57
C ILE A 197 -16.21 0.74 3.45
N ALA A 198 -15.46 0.23 2.46
CA ALA A 198 -15.26 -1.21 2.32
C ALA A 198 -14.69 -1.82 3.61
N HIS A 199 -13.65 -1.21 4.16
CA HIS A 199 -13.08 -1.62 5.44
C HIS A 199 -14.07 -1.56 6.60
N VAL A 200 -14.90 -0.52 6.69
CA VAL A 200 -15.94 -0.43 7.73
C VAL A 200 -16.92 -1.59 7.62
N MET A 201 -17.46 -1.84 6.42
CA MET A 201 -18.46 -2.89 6.21
C MET A 201 -17.88 -4.27 6.50
N GLU A 202 -16.63 -4.52 6.08
CA GLU A 202 -15.91 -5.76 6.37
C GLU A 202 -15.75 -5.97 7.88
N THR A 203 -15.24 -4.94 8.59
CA THR A 203 -15.00 -5.03 10.04
C THR A 203 -16.30 -5.26 10.83
N GLN A 204 -17.44 -4.77 10.34
CA GLN A 204 -18.74 -4.95 10.96
C GLN A 204 -19.50 -6.19 10.49
N GLY A 205 -18.96 -6.97 9.53
CA GLY A 205 -19.66 -8.11 8.95
C GLY A 205 -20.89 -7.74 8.11
N ARG A 206 -20.97 -6.51 7.60
CA ARG A 206 -22.07 -6.00 6.75
C ARG A 206 -21.83 -6.38 5.29
N VAL A 207 -21.71 -7.68 5.02
CA VAL A 207 -21.22 -8.23 3.75
C VAL A 207 -22.08 -7.80 2.55
N ASP A 208 -23.39 -8.04 2.60
CA ASP A 208 -24.30 -7.72 1.49
C ASP A 208 -24.35 -6.21 1.20
N GLU A 209 -24.29 -5.38 2.24
CA GLU A 209 -24.24 -3.92 2.10
C GLU A 209 -22.91 -3.46 1.51
N GLY A 210 -21.80 -4.11 1.90
CA GLY A 210 -20.47 -3.88 1.34
C GLY A 210 -20.41 -4.18 -0.16
N ILE A 211 -20.98 -5.31 -0.61
CA ILE A 211 -21.09 -5.66 -2.03
C ILE A 211 -21.89 -4.61 -2.77
N ALA A 212 -23.11 -4.31 -2.29
CA ALA A 212 -24.00 -3.34 -2.95
C ALA A 212 -23.34 -1.96 -3.06
N TRP A 213 -22.68 -1.50 -2.00
CA TRP A 213 -21.96 -0.23 -1.99
C TRP A 213 -20.80 -0.21 -2.98
N MET A 214 -19.94 -1.23 -2.95
CA MET A 214 -18.74 -1.24 -3.79
C MET A 214 -19.10 -1.39 -5.27
N GLU A 215 -20.00 -2.30 -5.61
CA GLU A 215 -20.45 -2.50 -6.99
C GLU A 215 -21.19 -1.27 -7.54
N SER A 216 -21.94 -0.53 -6.70
CA SER A 216 -22.61 0.70 -7.13
C SER A 216 -21.66 1.85 -7.47
N HIS A 217 -20.36 1.73 -7.19
CA HIS A 217 -19.33 2.73 -7.51
C HIS A 217 -18.26 2.21 -8.47
N ALA A 218 -18.31 0.93 -8.86
CA ALA A 218 -17.26 0.27 -9.62
C ALA A 218 -17.02 0.88 -11.02
N ASP A 219 -18.04 1.51 -11.61
CA ASP A 219 -17.95 2.26 -12.86
C ASP A 219 -16.95 3.43 -12.79
N THR A 220 -16.76 4.01 -11.60
CA THR A 220 -15.87 5.16 -11.38
C THR A 220 -14.38 4.79 -11.37
N TRP A 221 -14.05 3.50 -11.14
CA TRP A 221 -12.66 3.10 -10.89
C TRP A 221 -11.83 3.00 -12.17
N ASN A 222 -12.41 3.03 -13.37
CA ASN A 222 -11.67 2.95 -14.64
C ASN A 222 -10.66 4.09 -14.88
N ASN A 223 -10.74 5.17 -14.08
CA ASN A 223 -9.79 6.27 -14.10
C ASN A 223 -8.69 6.13 -13.04
N CYS A 224 -8.80 5.17 -12.13
CA CYS A 224 -7.77 4.87 -11.15
C CYS A 224 -6.54 4.23 -11.82
N ASN A 225 -5.38 4.42 -11.20
CA ASN A 225 -4.22 3.58 -11.44
C ASN A 225 -4.51 2.13 -11.07
N SER A 226 -3.64 1.22 -11.54
CA SER A 226 -3.81 -0.22 -11.34
C SER A 226 -4.05 -0.58 -9.88
N MET A 227 -3.24 -0.04 -8.95
CA MET A 227 -3.33 -0.40 -7.54
C MET A 227 -4.70 -0.16 -6.94
N LEU A 228 -5.27 1.05 -7.06
CA LEU A 228 -6.55 1.30 -6.39
C LEU A 228 -7.71 0.62 -7.12
N TYR A 229 -7.60 0.48 -8.45
CA TYR A 229 -8.55 -0.29 -9.24
C TYR A 229 -8.64 -1.73 -8.75
N THR A 230 -7.51 -2.43 -8.71
CA THR A 230 -7.45 -3.85 -8.34
C THR A 230 -7.75 -4.04 -6.85
N HIS A 231 -7.34 -3.09 -5.99
CA HIS A 231 -7.56 -3.19 -4.56
C HIS A 231 -9.03 -3.00 -4.16
N ASN A 232 -9.77 -2.13 -4.85
CA ASN A 232 -11.22 -2.02 -4.63
C ASN A 232 -11.95 -3.30 -5.08
N TRP A 233 -11.55 -3.89 -6.21
CA TRP A 233 -12.07 -5.21 -6.61
C TRP A 233 -11.64 -6.35 -5.68
N TRP A 234 -10.48 -6.25 -5.05
CA TRP A 234 -10.02 -7.19 -4.04
C TRP A 234 -10.95 -7.19 -2.81
N HIS A 235 -11.40 -6.01 -2.36
CA HIS A 235 -12.42 -5.91 -1.30
C HIS A 235 -13.75 -6.55 -1.71
N VAL A 236 -14.22 -6.31 -2.94
CA VAL A 236 -15.42 -6.99 -3.47
C VAL A 236 -15.25 -8.51 -3.43
N ALA A 237 -14.07 -9.01 -3.84
CA ALA A 237 -13.77 -10.43 -3.79
C ALA A 237 -13.73 -10.97 -2.34
N LEU A 238 -13.29 -10.20 -1.36
CA LEU A 238 -13.35 -10.61 0.05
C LEU A 238 -14.79 -10.76 0.57
N TYR A 239 -15.73 -9.93 0.13
CA TYR A 239 -17.13 -10.11 0.51
C TYR A 239 -17.75 -11.37 -0.07
N TYR A 240 -17.54 -11.64 -1.35
CA TYR A 240 -18.01 -12.89 -1.96
C TYR A 240 -17.31 -14.12 -1.35
N LEU A 241 -16.03 -13.97 -0.97
CA LEU A 241 -15.37 -14.99 -0.18
C LEU A 241 -16.13 -15.20 1.13
N GLU A 242 -16.47 -14.16 1.87
CA GLU A 242 -17.21 -14.30 3.13
C GLU A 242 -18.60 -14.96 2.97
N GLN A 243 -19.27 -14.74 1.83
CA GLN A 243 -20.53 -15.45 1.49
C GLN A 243 -20.34 -16.94 1.14
N GLY A 244 -19.10 -17.39 0.91
CA GLY A 244 -18.81 -18.74 0.42
C GLY A 244 -19.09 -18.91 -1.08
N ASP A 245 -18.97 -17.85 -1.87
CA ASP A 245 -19.06 -17.90 -3.33
C ASP A 245 -17.65 -17.92 -3.94
N GLU A 246 -16.93 -19.03 -3.74
CA GLU A 246 -15.53 -19.13 -4.19
C GLU A 246 -15.38 -19.09 -5.72
N GLU A 247 -16.41 -19.51 -6.47
CA GLU A 247 -16.42 -19.42 -7.94
C GLU A 247 -16.44 -17.96 -8.41
N LYS A 248 -17.26 -17.12 -7.77
CA LYS A 248 -17.27 -15.69 -8.02
C LYS A 248 -15.94 -15.05 -7.66
N VAL A 249 -15.32 -15.45 -6.55
CA VAL A 249 -13.99 -14.93 -6.15
C VAL A 249 -12.93 -15.25 -7.20
N LEU A 250 -12.89 -16.47 -7.72
CA LEU A 250 -11.98 -16.85 -8.81
C LEU A 250 -12.25 -16.02 -10.08
N THR A 251 -13.53 -15.81 -10.42
CA THR A 251 -13.92 -14.96 -11.56
C THR A 251 -13.44 -13.51 -11.38
N LEU A 252 -13.61 -12.93 -10.18
CA LEU A 252 -13.14 -11.58 -9.86
C LEU A 252 -11.62 -11.49 -9.87
N TYR A 253 -10.93 -12.53 -9.40
CA TYR A 253 -9.47 -12.63 -9.48
C TYR A 253 -9.01 -12.57 -10.94
N ASP A 254 -9.54 -13.44 -11.79
CA ASP A 254 -9.10 -13.56 -13.19
C ASP A 254 -9.50 -12.34 -14.04
N THR A 255 -10.62 -11.70 -13.73
CA THR A 255 -11.16 -10.59 -14.53
C THR A 255 -10.60 -9.24 -14.11
N TYR A 256 -10.49 -9.01 -12.80
CA TYR A 256 -10.22 -7.68 -12.26
C TYR A 256 -8.92 -7.61 -11.47
N VAL A 257 -8.77 -8.44 -10.42
CA VAL A 257 -7.64 -8.32 -9.49
C VAL A 257 -6.31 -8.61 -10.19
N TRP A 258 -6.22 -9.74 -10.89
CA TRP A 258 -5.03 -10.11 -11.67
C TRP A 258 -5.20 -9.82 -13.17
N GLY A 259 -6.43 -9.94 -13.69
CA GLY A 259 -6.73 -9.70 -15.10
C GLY A 259 -6.42 -8.29 -15.60
N ARG A 260 -6.56 -7.29 -14.72
CA ARG A 260 -6.27 -5.88 -15.02
C ARG A 260 -5.09 -5.31 -14.24
N ALA A 261 -4.37 -6.14 -13.50
CA ALA A 261 -3.18 -5.73 -12.79
C ALA A 261 -2.08 -5.29 -13.76
N GLU A 262 -1.37 -4.22 -13.39
CA GLU A 262 0.02 -4.03 -13.80
C GLU A 262 0.87 -5.11 -13.12
N LYS A 263 1.12 -6.22 -13.81
CA LYS A 263 1.72 -7.42 -13.19
C LYS A 263 3.11 -7.22 -12.58
N GLU A 264 3.80 -6.13 -12.93
CA GLU A 264 5.10 -5.74 -12.34
C GLU A 264 4.97 -4.88 -11.07
N SER A 265 3.77 -4.37 -10.78
CA SER A 265 3.46 -3.56 -9.59
C SER A 265 3.47 -4.42 -8.32
N PRO A 266 4.32 -4.07 -7.33
CA PRO A 266 4.34 -4.74 -6.03
C PRO A 266 2.98 -4.78 -5.33
N LYS A 267 2.17 -3.72 -5.46
CA LYS A 267 0.89 -3.59 -4.76
C LYS A 267 -0.16 -4.54 -5.36
N ASP A 268 -0.19 -4.65 -6.68
CA ASP A 268 -1.09 -5.57 -7.38
C ASP A 268 -0.74 -7.04 -7.11
N GLN A 269 0.57 -7.35 -7.12
CA GLN A 269 1.07 -8.68 -6.76
C GLN A 269 0.64 -9.09 -5.35
N VAL A 270 0.78 -8.20 -4.36
CA VAL A 270 0.37 -8.47 -2.98
C VAL A 270 -1.12 -8.76 -2.88
N GLY A 271 -1.98 -7.96 -3.53
CA GLY A 271 -3.43 -8.18 -3.55
C GLY A 271 -3.80 -9.54 -4.14
N ALA A 272 -3.19 -9.90 -5.26
CA ALA A 272 -3.40 -11.19 -5.92
C ALA A 272 -2.93 -12.37 -5.04
N ILE A 273 -1.72 -12.31 -4.50
CA ILE A 273 -1.18 -13.36 -3.58
C ILE A 273 -2.10 -13.54 -2.38
N ALA A 274 -2.54 -12.43 -1.77
CA ALA A 274 -3.38 -12.45 -0.59
C ALA A 274 -4.75 -13.11 -0.84
N LEU A 275 -5.30 -12.99 -2.06
CA LEU A 275 -6.58 -13.60 -2.42
C LEU A 275 -6.43 -15.10 -2.75
N LEU A 276 -5.38 -15.49 -3.50
CA LEU A 276 -5.07 -16.90 -3.76
C LEU A 276 -4.85 -17.69 -2.47
N LEU A 277 -4.08 -17.11 -1.54
CA LEU A 277 -3.84 -17.74 -0.25
C LEU A 277 -5.14 -17.95 0.52
N ARG A 278 -6.01 -16.94 0.60
CA ARG A 278 -7.31 -17.07 1.29
C ARG A 278 -8.21 -18.15 0.70
N LEU A 279 -8.24 -18.27 -0.64
CA LEU A 279 -8.96 -19.35 -1.33
C LEU A 279 -8.43 -20.73 -0.91
N GLU A 280 -7.11 -20.91 -0.85
CA GLU A 280 -6.52 -22.18 -0.45
C GLU A 280 -6.70 -22.51 1.04
N LEU A 281 -6.74 -21.50 1.92
CA LEU A 281 -7.11 -21.70 3.33
C LEU A 281 -8.53 -22.26 3.46
N ARG A 282 -9.42 -21.98 2.49
CA ARG A 282 -10.76 -22.59 2.39
C ARG A 282 -10.80 -23.92 1.63
N GLY A 283 -9.65 -24.42 1.18
CA GLY A 283 -9.53 -25.68 0.45
C GLY A 283 -9.89 -25.59 -1.03
N VAL A 284 -9.97 -24.38 -1.60
CA VAL A 284 -10.18 -24.18 -3.04
C VAL A 284 -8.91 -24.51 -3.81
N ASP A 285 -9.05 -25.27 -4.90
CA ASP A 285 -7.98 -25.46 -5.88
C ASP A 285 -7.85 -24.22 -6.76
N VAL A 286 -6.74 -23.50 -6.63
CA VAL A 286 -6.45 -22.29 -7.41
C VAL A 286 -5.77 -22.59 -8.76
N GLY A 287 -5.54 -23.87 -9.10
CA GLY A 287 -4.95 -24.29 -10.35
C GLY A 287 -3.53 -23.72 -10.58
N GLY A 288 -3.25 -23.31 -11.82
CA GLY A 288 -1.92 -22.81 -12.23
C GLY A 288 -1.58 -21.37 -11.82
N ARG A 289 -2.44 -20.69 -11.03
CA ARG A 289 -2.32 -19.25 -10.75
C ARG A 289 -1.04 -18.89 -9.99
N TRP A 290 -0.56 -19.76 -9.11
CA TRP A 290 0.74 -19.57 -8.45
C TRP A 290 1.91 -19.58 -9.43
N GLN A 291 1.92 -20.52 -10.38
CA GLN A 291 2.98 -20.64 -11.37
C GLN A 291 3.01 -19.41 -12.27
N GLU A 292 1.86 -18.93 -12.72
CA GLU A 292 1.73 -17.71 -13.51
C GLU A 292 2.25 -16.49 -12.73
N LEU A 293 1.69 -16.22 -11.54
CA LEU A 293 2.03 -15.05 -10.74
C LEU A 293 3.52 -15.05 -10.36
N SER A 294 4.06 -16.21 -9.99
CA SER A 294 5.47 -16.33 -9.58
C SER A 294 6.46 -15.86 -10.64
N GLY A 295 6.09 -15.90 -11.92
CA GLY A 295 6.93 -15.43 -13.03
C GLY A 295 7.34 -13.95 -12.90
N TYR A 296 6.54 -13.15 -12.20
CA TYR A 296 6.77 -11.72 -11.98
C TYR A 296 7.58 -11.41 -10.71
N LEU A 297 7.93 -12.44 -9.93
CA LEU A 297 8.57 -12.28 -8.62
C LEU A 297 10.11 -12.34 -8.66
N PHE A 298 10.72 -12.73 -9.79
CA PHE A 298 12.18 -12.77 -9.91
C PHE A 298 12.88 -11.42 -9.63
N PRO A 299 12.35 -10.26 -10.08
CA PRO A 299 12.95 -8.96 -9.73
C PRO A 299 12.87 -8.65 -8.22
N ARG A 300 11.89 -9.21 -7.50
CA ARG A 300 11.59 -8.90 -6.10
C ARG A 300 12.61 -9.47 -5.12
N LEU A 301 13.36 -10.50 -5.54
CA LEU A 301 14.20 -11.32 -4.66
C LEU A 301 15.25 -10.53 -3.86
N HIS A 302 15.64 -9.33 -4.29
CA HIS A 302 16.67 -8.50 -3.62
C HIS A 302 16.22 -7.08 -3.32
N GLU A 303 14.97 -6.72 -3.61
CA GLU A 303 14.50 -5.34 -3.49
C GLU A 303 14.21 -4.97 -2.03
N HIS A 304 13.50 -5.84 -1.31
CA HIS A 304 13.14 -5.66 0.10
C HIS A 304 12.54 -4.27 0.37
N ALA A 305 11.69 -3.77 -0.54
CA ALA A 305 11.15 -2.42 -0.46
C ALA A 305 10.32 -2.24 0.82
N LEU A 306 9.53 -3.25 1.17
CA LEU A 306 8.69 -3.27 2.36
C LEU A 306 8.61 -4.67 2.97
N PRO A 307 8.73 -4.81 4.30
CA PRO A 307 8.50 -6.07 5.01
C PRO A 307 7.22 -6.82 4.60
N PHE A 308 6.12 -6.09 4.53
CA PHE A 308 4.79 -6.64 4.23
C PHE A 308 4.73 -7.32 2.87
N GLN A 309 5.41 -6.76 1.86
CA GLN A 309 5.46 -7.34 0.52
C GLN A 309 6.26 -8.65 0.51
N ASP A 310 7.42 -8.65 1.17
CA ASP A 310 8.30 -9.82 1.21
C ASP A 310 7.61 -11.04 1.80
N LEU A 311 6.73 -10.86 2.81
CA LEU A 311 5.96 -11.95 3.39
C LEU A 311 4.99 -12.61 2.38
N HIS A 312 4.44 -11.82 1.45
CA HIS A 312 3.60 -12.35 0.38
C HIS A 312 4.45 -13.07 -0.66
N TYR A 313 5.57 -12.49 -1.08
CA TYR A 313 6.42 -13.07 -2.10
C TYR A 313 7.02 -14.42 -1.68
N VAL A 314 7.51 -14.55 -0.44
CA VAL A 314 8.05 -15.84 0.03
C VAL A 314 6.98 -16.93 0.06
N TYR A 315 5.74 -16.58 0.38
CA TYR A 315 4.61 -17.51 0.34
C TYR A 315 4.34 -17.95 -1.09
N ALA A 316 4.20 -17.01 -2.02
CA ALA A 316 3.93 -17.27 -3.43
C ALA A 316 5.05 -18.10 -4.09
N LEU A 317 6.32 -17.79 -3.83
CA LEU A 317 7.46 -18.55 -4.33
C LEU A 317 7.47 -19.99 -3.80
N ALA A 318 7.13 -20.19 -2.52
CA ALA A 318 7.01 -21.51 -1.93
C ALA A 318 5.87 -22.31 -2.58
N ARG A 319 4.67 -21.73 -2.72
CA ARG A 319 3.51 -22.39 -3.37
C ARG A 319 3.73 -22.70 -4.84
N ALA A 320 4.45 -21.84 -5.55
CA ALA A 320 4.80 -22.07 -6.94
C ALA A 320 5.95 -23.08 -7.15
N GLY A 321 6.57 -23.60 -6.08
CA GLY A 321 7.69 -24.54 -6.16
C GLY A 321 9.00 -23.91 -6.64
N ARG A 322 9.16 -22.59 -6.53
CA ARG A 322 10.36 -21.85 -6.97
C ARG A 322 11.47 -21.92 -5.91
N SER A 323 11.92 -23.13 -5.58
CA SER A 323 12.83 -23.39 -4.44
C SER A 323 14.15 -22.61 -4.48
N GLU A 324 14.77 -22.48 -5.66
CA GLU A 324 16.02 -21.72 -5.81
C GLU A 324 15.81 -20.22 -5.56
N TRP A 325 14.73 -19.64 -6.13
CA TRP A 325 14.39 -18.23 -5.94
C TRP A 325 14.00 -17.95 -4.49
N LEU A 326 13.24 -18.86 -3.88
CA LEU A 326 12.89 -18.76 -2.47
C LEU A 326 14.13 -18.74 -1.58
N LEU A 327 15.07 -19.66 -1.78
CA LEU A 327 16.32 -19.68 -1.02
C LEU A 327 17.12 -18.38 -1.22
N GLN A 328 17.21 -17.90 -2.45
CA GLN A 328 17.89 -16.65 -2.78
C GLN A 328 17.25 -15.47 -2.05
N MET A 329 15.92 -15.36 -2.06
CA MET A 329 15.18 -14.31 -1.36
C MET A 329 15.34 -14.41 0.16
N GLN A 330 15.33 -15.62 0.73
CA GLN A 330 15.58 -15.77 2.16
C GLN A 330 16.95 -15.23 2.55
N LEU A 331 18.01 -15.55 1.79
CA LEU A 331 19.36 -15.08 2.07
C LEU A 331 19.49 -13.56 1.95
N SER A 332 18.89 -12.96 0.92
CA SER A 332 18.90 -11.51 0.73
C SER A 332 18.08 -10.78 1.79
N MET A 333 16.93 -11.32 2.22
CA MET A 333 16.15 -10.78 3.35
C MET A 333 16.98 -10.74 4.64
N HIS A 334 17.71 -11.82 4.96
CA HIS A 334 18.57 -11.86 6.15
C HIS A 334 19.70 -10.82 6.05
N LYS A 335 20.30 -10.65 4.87
CA LYS A 335 21.29 -9.60 4.64
C LYS A 335 20.68 -8.22 4.85
N HIS A 336 19.54 -7.93 4.21
CA HIS A 336 18.83 -6.66 4.32
C HIS A 336 18.48 -6.31 5.78
N ALA A 337 18.00 -7.29 6.56
CA ALA A 337 17.68 -7.10 7.97
C ALA A 337 18.87 -6.63 8.82
N THR A 338 20.12 -6.85 8.38
CA THR A 338 21.33 -6.37 9.06
C THR A 338 21.84 -5.03 8.54
N THR A 339 21.58 -4.72 7.27
CA THR A 339 22.11 -3.52 6.59
C THR A 339 21.11 -2.36 6.50
N VAL A 340 19.82 -2.61 6.72
CA VAL A 340 18.79 -1.57 6.70
C VAL A 340 19.04 -0.50 7.76
N ASN A 341 18.47 0.69 7.55
CA ASN A 341 18.50 1.79 8.50
C ASN A 341 18.17 1.29 9.93
N PRO A 342 18.96 1.68 10.96
CA PRO A 342 18.70 1.29 12.35
C PRO A 342 17.26 1.50 12.83
N TYR A 343 16.58 2.54 12.35
CA TYR A 343 15.17 2.82 12.65
C TYR A 343 14.22 1.68 12.25
N LEU A 344 14.52 0.97 11.15
CA LEU A 344 13.70 -0.13 10.61
C LEU A 344 14.22 -1.52 10.98
N ARG A 345 15.45 -1.62 11.52
CA ARG A 345 16.12 -2.89 11.80
C ARG A 345 15.29 -3.82 12.69
N GLY A 346 14.62 -3.26 13.70
CA GLY A 346 13.74 -4.04 14.59
C GLY A 346 12.58 -4.68 13.84
N ASN A 347 11.93 -3.95 12.91
CA ASN A 347 10.81 -4.47 12.12
C ASN A 347 11.25 -5.62 11.23
N TRP A 348 12.44 -5.52 10.63
CA TRP A 348 13.00 -6.60 9.82
C TRP A 348 13.44 -7.82 10.65
N ALA A 349 14.36 -7.62 11.59
CA ALA A 349 15.01 -8.72 12.29
C ALA A 349 14.08 -9.45 13.28
N VAL A 350 13.21 -8.72 14.00
CA VAL A 350 12.37 -9.28 15.07
C VAL A 350 11.00 -9.73 14.56
N VAL A 351 10.46 -9.07 13.54
CA VAL A 351 9.10 -9.35 13.04
C VAL A 351 9.14 -10.06 11.69
N THR A 352 9.81 -9.46 10.70
CA THR A 352 9.73 -9.90 9.30
C THR A 352 10.41 -11.24 9.06
N ILE A 353 11.63 -11.44 9.59
CA ILE A 353 12.38 -12.68 9.38
C ILE A 353 11.66 -13.89 10.00
N PRO A 354 11.20 -13.87 11.27
CA PRO A 354 10.42 -14.97 11.80
C PRO A 354 9.08 -15.16 11.08
N ALA A 355 8.36 -14.06 10.76
CA ALA A 355 7.12 -14.15 10.00
C ALA A 355 7.32 -14.84 8.64
N ALA A 356 8.38 -14.48 7.91
CA ALA A 356 8.72 -15.09 6.62
C ALA A 356 8.98 -16.60 6.75
N ARG A 357 9.71 -17.02 7.81
CA ARG A 357 9.92 -18.45 8.09
C ARG A 357 8.59 -19.16 8.32
N GLY A 358 7.70 -18.56 9.11
CA GLY A 358 6.38 -19.11 9.38
C GLY A 358 5.50 -19.23 8.13
N MET A 359 5.50 -18.21 7.28
CA MET A 359 4.79 -18.21 5.99
C MET A 359 5.33 -19.31 5.05
N ILE A 360 6.65 -19.45 4.97
CA ILE A 360 7.29 -20.50 4.15
C ILE A 360 6.98 -21.89 4.68
N ALA A 361 7.02 -22.08 6.01
CA ALA A 361 6.70 -23.34 6.65
C ALA A 361 5.24 -23.75 6.36
N HIS A 362 4.29 -22.82 6.52
CA HIS A 362 2.89 -23.06 6.17
C HIS A 362 2.73 -23.43 4.70
N ALA A 363 3.33 -22.67 3.78
CA ALA A 363 3.26 -22.94 2.35
C ALA A 363 3.81 -24.32 1.96
N LYS A 364 4.75 -24.88 2.75
CA LYS A 364 5.36 -26.21 2.55
C LYS A 364 4.66 -27.33 3.32
N GLY A 365 3.64 -27.01 4.12
CA GLY A 365 2.94 -27.99 4.96
C GLY A 365 3.63 -28.34 6.28
N ASP A 366 4.63 -27.56 6.70
CA ASP A 366 5.26 -27.69 8.02
C ASP A 366 4.49 -26.87 9.07
N TRP A 367 3.44 -27.48 9.60
CA TRP A 367 2.51 -26.80 10.50
C TRP A 367 3.14 -26.41 11.83
N LEU A 368 4.01 -27.27 12.39
CA LEU A 368 4.63 -27.02 13.70
C LEU A 368 5.60 -25.84 13.63
N GLU A 369 6.43 -25.77 12.58
CA GLU A 369 7.33 -24.64 12.38
C GLU A 369 6.56 -23.36 12.09
N ALA A 370 5.48 -23.43 11.29
CA ALA A 370 4.60 -22.28 11.05
C ALA A 370 4.04 -21.71 12.35
N ILE A 371 3.52 -22.57 13.23
CA ILE A 371 3.01 -22.18 14.55
C ILE A 371 4.11 -21.55 15.40
N ALA A 372 5.28 -22.19 15.49
CA ALA A 372 6.38 -21.72 16.34
C ALA A 372 6.87 -20.32 15.93
N GLN A 373 7.05 -20.10 14.63
CA GLN A 373 7.55 -18.83 14.11
C GLN A 373 6.50 -17.72 14.18
N LEU A 374 5.25 -17.98 13.76
CA LEU A 374 4.20 -16.95 13.73
C LEU A 374 3.72 -16.54 15.13
N LYS A 375 3.60 -17.48 16.07
CA LYS A 375 3.05 -17.20 17.42
C LYS A 375 3.76 -16.03 18.12
N SER A 376 5.08 -15.95 17.98
CA SER A 376 5.89 -14.92 18.65
C SER A 376 5.74 -13.53 18.03
N VAL A 377 5.38 -13.44 16.74
CA VAL A 377 5.35 -12.17 15.99
C VAL A 377 3.95 -11.65 15.74
N LEU A 378 2.89 -12.46 15.91
CA LEU A 378 1.49 -12.06 15.71
C LEU A 378 1.14 -10.69 16.36
N PRO A 379 1.45 -10.42 17.65
CA PRO A 379 1.13 -9.12 18.26
C PRO A 379 1.90 -7.94 17.65
N LEU A 380 3.00 -8.22 16.96
CA LEU A 380 3.92 -7.23 16.38
C LEU A 380 3.70 -7.03 14.89
N LEU A 381 2.85 -7.81 14.22
CA LEU A 381 2.63 -7.72 12.77
C LEU A 381 2.06 -6.38 12.31
N HIS A 382 1.51 -5.56 13.21
CA HIS A 382 1.15 -4.18 12.84
C HIS A 382 2.38 -3.37 12.40
N LYS A 383 3.57 -3.63 12.95
CA LYS A 383 4.81 -2.88 12.67
C LYS A 383 5.36 -3.03 11.26
N ILE A 384 4.85 -3.99 10.49
CA ILE A 384 5.28 -4.22 9.11
C ILE A 384 4.36 -3.57 8.08
N GLY A 385 3.29 -2.90 8.52
CA GLY A 385 2.34 -2.19 7.66
C GLY A 385 1.13 -3.03 7.25
N GLY A 386 0.46 -2.60 6.18
CA GLY A 386 -0.81 -3.17 5.72
C GLY A 386 -2.03 -2.64 6.48
N SER A 387 -3.24 -2.86 5.97
CA SER A 387 -4.49 -2.61 6.70
C SER A 387 -4.81 -3.78 7.64
N HIS A 388 -5.83 -3.62 8.50
CA HIS A 388 -6.31 -4.73 9.35
C HIS A 388 -6.78 -5.92 8.51
N ALA A 389 -7.57 -5.67 7.47
CA ALA A 389 -8.02 -6.68 6.50
C ALA A 389 -6.84 -7.47 5.92
N GLN A 390 -5.82 -6.75 5.47
CA GLN A 390 -4.61 -7.33 4.89
C GLN A 390 -3.84 -8.19 5.91
N ARG A 391 -3.63 -7.68 7.12
CA ARG A 391 -2.89 -8.39 8.17
C ARG A 391 -3.63 -9.58 8.76
N ALA A 392 -4.95 -9.59 8.74
CA ALA A 392 -5.76 -10.72 9.19
C ALA A 392 -5.38 -12.03 8.47
N LEU A 393 -4.82 -11.94 7.25
CA LEU A 393 -4.26 -13.07 6.52
C LEU A 393 -3.24 -13.88 7.33
N PHE A 394 -2.32 -13.21 8.03
CA PHE A 394 -1.26 -13.88 8.77
C PHE A 394 -1.81 -14.63 9.99
N GLU A 395 -2.86 -14.08 10.61
CA GLU A 395 -3.59 -14.77 11.67
C GLU A 395 -4.37 -15.97 11.12
N GLN A 396 -5.02 -15.83 9.96
CA GLN A 396 -5.69 -16.94 9.28
C GLN A 396 -4.72 -18.08 8.94
N VAL A 397 -3.51 -17.77 8.47
CA VAL A 397 -2.44 -18.74 8.23
C VAL A 397 -2.02 -19.46 9.51
N TYR A 398 -1.85 -18.73 10.62
CA TYR A 398 -1.52 -19.31 11.92
C TYR A 398 -2.62 -20.25 12.43
N LEU A 399 -3.88 -19.83 12.32
CA LEU A 399 -5.04 -20.62 12.73
C LEU A 399 -5.20 -21.89 11.88
N ASP A 400 -5.02 -21.81 10.56
CA ASP A 400 -5.03 -23.00 9.70
C ASP A 400 -3.90 -23.96 10.08
N ALA A 401 -2.69 -23.47 10.36
CA ALA A 401 -1.60 -24.33 10.83
C ALA A 401 -1.96 -25.09 12.12
N LEU A 402 -2.60 -24.44 13.09
CA LEU A 402 -3.09 -25.08 14.32
C LEU A 402 -4.09 -26.20 13.99
N LEU A 403 -5.11 -25.90 13.17
CA LEU A 403 -6.14 -26.86 12.79
C LEU A 403 -5.56 -28.06 12.02
N ARG A 404 -4.60 -27.83 11.13
CA ARG A 404 -3.93 -28.89 10.34
C ARG A 404 -3.04 -29.76 11.22
N SER A 405 -2.30 -29.17 12.15
CA SER A 405 -1.46 -29.89 13.11
C SER A 405 -2.29 -30.84 13.99
N GLU A 406 -3.41 -30.36 14.54
CA GLU A 406 -4.31 -31.19 15.35
C GLU A 406 -4.90 -32.38 14.57
N LYS A 407 -5.34 -32.14 13.32
CA LYS A 407 -5.84 -33.20 12.45
C LYS A 407 -4.77 -34.26 12.17
N GLN A 408 -3.52 -33.85 11.93
CA GLN A 408 -2.42 -34.79 11.69
C GLN A 408 -2.13 -35.66 12.91
N SER A 409 -2.12 -35.07 14.11
CA SER A 409 -1.93 -35.82 15.37
C SER A 409 -3.04 -36.86 15.61
N ARG A 410 -4.30 -36.52 15.33
CA ARG A 410 -5.43 -37.45 15.49
C ARG A 410 -5.38 -38.63 14.51
N VAL A 411 -4.97 -38.40 13.27
CA VAL A 411 -4.77 -39.48 12.28
C VAL A 411 -3.68 -40.44 12.75
N HIS A 412 -2.58 -39.94 13.31
CA HIS A 412 -1.49 -40.79 13.80
C HIS A 412 -1.90 -41.61 15.05
N CYS A 413 -2.77 -41.08 15.92
CA CYS A 413 -3.32 -41.84 17.05
C CYS A 413 -4.39 -42.88 16.68
N THR A 414 -4.93 -42.85 15.45
CA THR A 414 -5.95 -43.82 15.01
C THR A 414 -5.34 -44.99 14.23
N ILE A 415 -4.07 -44.86 13.81
CA ILE A 415 -3.32 -45.87 13.04
C ILE A 415 -2.31 -46.65 13.94
N ALA A 416 -2.01 -46.12 15.13
CA ALA A 416 -1.25 -46.79 16.19
C ALA A 416 -2.19 -47.50 17.16
#